data_AF-A0A379FY64-F1
#
_entry.id   AF-A0A379FY64-F1
#
_cell.length_a   1.000
_cell.length_b   1.000
_cell.length_c   1.000
_cell.angle_alpha   90.00
_cell.angle_beta   90.00
_cell.angle_gamma   90.00
#
_symmetry.space_group_name_H-M   'P 1'
#
loop_
_entity.id
_entity.type
_entity.pdbx_description
1 polymer ?
#
loop_
_entity_poly.entity_id
_entity_poly.type
_entity_poly.pdbx_seq_one_letter_code
_entity_poly.pdbx_strand_id
1 'polypeptide(L)'
;MNNNLKKVDTFTFITVLSIAILCLLPFSPYLSLILCFPLLTLLEIESVKIKSFSVFFILIFIILISYLGASRGIFETPNDDLADYYKNFIALSKGNLYALFEFGFGVEIGLPFLSFLLSIVAPYAPPPVFFLLFHLIIINTLYVLFIYKYSKVVNIKYKSLLLLTCFLFLGYTAEANLLRQSYSSIFLLFALFSKNNKQKVHYIIISMTFHLSSILLYFAFNYIYRINLKKLLILLAASLLTAIFFASFILPILVQYPQIKIDAYINGDGVNIETILSIYKEFIIIFPISLFLFIINKIDIKYMYMLVAWFVITCILEFLMSGISLRINHMIITFLVGPILYTIFTKLKNTAIVFAFVIIPLIFILKIYSFVNNKNEMALFSDGNYFYSTPFEYVDFLTQDISNNKRDWKRLNYE
;
A
#
# COMPACT_ATOMS: atom_id res chain seq x y z
N MET A 1 -37.21 6.87 -30.42
CA MET A 1 -37.38 8.04 -29.53
C MET A 1 -36.99 7.79 -28.06
N ASN A 2 -36.30 6.68 -27.70
CA ASN A 2 -36.08 6.27 -26.30
C ASN A 2 -34.62 6.26 -25.80
N ASN A 3 -33.67 6.85 -26.55
CA ASN A 3 -32.25 6.91 -26.14
C ASN A 3 -31.80 8.27 -25.58
N ASN A 4 -32.63 9.32 -25.71
CA ASN A 4 -32.27 10.67 -25.24
C ASN A 4 -32.73 10.96 -23.80
N LEU A 5 -33.77 10.28 -23.30
CA LEU A 5 -34.27 10.49 -21.94
C LEU A 5 -33.33 9.89 -20.87
N LYS A 6 -32.71 8.73 -21.12
CA LYS A 6 -31.77 8.12 -20.15
C LYS A 6 -30.43 8.86 -19.98
N LYS A 7 -29.99 9.64 -20.97
CA LYS A 7 -28.70 10.34 -20.92
C LYS A 7 -28.72 11.64 -20.12
N VAL A 8 -29.89 12.29 -20.02
CA VAL A 8 -30.04 13.55 -19.28
C VAL A 8 -29.95 13.30 -17.76
N ASP A 9 -30.42 12.14 -17.29
CA ASP A 9 -30.41 11.79 -15.86
C ASP A 9 -29.00 11.52 -15.32
N THR A 10 -28.16 10.76 -16.04
CA THR A 10 -26.82 10.39 -15.56
C THR A 10 -25.86 11.57 -15.53
N PHE A 11 -25.91 12.46 -16.53
CA PHE A 11 -25.08 13.67 -16.54
C PHE A 11 -25.46 14.65 -15.42
N THR A 12 -26.76 14.82 -15.18
CA THR A 12 -27.26 15.63 -14.07
C THR A 12 -26.80 15.05 -12.74
N PHE A 13 -26.88 13.73 -12.56
CA PHE A 13 -26.41 13.06 -11.35
C PHE A 13 -24.88 13.22 -11.14
N ILE A 14 -24.07 13.05 -12.20
CA ILE A 14 -22.62 13.30 -12.16
C ILE A 14 -22.34 14.74 -11.72
N THR A 15 -23.09 15.71 -12.24
CA THR A 15 -22.92 17.13 -11.92
C THR A 15 -23.28 17.42 -10.47
N VAL A 16 -24.43 16.92 -10.00
CA VAL A 16 -24.87 17.06 -8.60
C VAL A 16 -23.85 16.45 -7.65
N LEU A 17 -23.36 15.24 -7.95
CA LEU A 17 -22.37 14.55 -7.13
C LEU A 17 -21.03 15.29 -7.10
N SER A 18 -20.61 15.85 -8.24
CA SER A 18 -19.40 16.66 -8.36
C SER A 18 -19.50 17.94 -7.52
N ILE A 19 -20.63 18.64 -7.58
CA ILE A 19 -20.90 19.82 -6.75
C ILE A 19 -20.92 19.42 -5.27
N ALA A 20 -21.58 18.32 -4.92
CA ALA A 20 -21.62 17.83 -3.54
C ALA A 20 -20.22 17.56 -2.98
N ILE A 21 -19.33 16.92 -3.75
CA ILE A 21 -17.93 16.71 -3.36
C ILE A 21 -17.23 18.05 -3.12
N LEU A 22 -17.35 18.99 -4.04
CA LEU A 22 -16.66 20.30 -3.91
C LEU A 22 -17.21 21.13 -2.75
N CYS A 23 -18.51 21.05 -2.46
CA CYS A 23 -19.13 21.72 -1.33
C CYS A 23 -18.79 21.05 0.01
N LEU A 24 -18.61 19.73 0.04
CA LEU A 24 -18.23 19.00 1.25
C LEU A 24 -16.73 19.03 1.51
N LEU A 25 -15.90 19.21 0.48
CA LEU A 25 -14.43 19.18 0.60
C LEU A 25 -13.88 20.11 1.67
N PRO A 26 -14.38 21.34 1.87
CA PRO A 26 -13.92 22.21 2.96
C PRO A 26 -14.32 21.70 4.34
N PHE A 27 -15.41 20.94 4.48
CA PHE A 27 -15.97 20.55 5.78
C PHE A 27 -15.73 19.09 6.14
N SER A 28 -15.50 18.21 5.17
CA SER A 28 -15.33 16.78 5.39
C SER A 28 -14.53 16.13 4.26
N PRO A 29 -13.22 15.93 4.43
CA PRO A 29 -12.40 15.21 3.45
C PRO A 29 -12.87 13.75 3.31
N TYR A 30 -13.37 13.16 4.40
CA TYR A 30 -13.81 11.77 4.43
C TYR A 30 -15.13 11.52 3.69
N LEU A 31 -16.14 12.37 3.87
CA LEU A 31 -17.39 12.27 3.09
C LEU A 31 -17.12 12.55 1.61
N SER A 32 -16.26 13.52 1.31
CA SER A 32 -15.82 13.82 -0.05
C SER A 32 -15.16 12.61 -0.72
N LEU A 33 -14.33 11.87 0.03
CA LEU A 33 -13.69 10.65 -0.45
C LEU A 33 -14.73 9.55 -0.74
N ILE A 34 -15.71 9.36 0.15
CA ILE A 34 -16.80 8.40 -0.06
C ILE A 34 -17.55 8.71 -1.36
N LEU A 35 -17.88 9.96 -1.62
CA LEU A 35 -18.61 10.37 -2.81
C LEU A 35 -17.77 10.26 -4.10
N CYS A 36 -16.43 10.24 -4.02
CA CYS A 36 -15.58 10.00 -5.18
C CYS A 36 -15.75 8.58 -5.76
N PHE A 37 -16.09 7.57 -4.95
CA PHE A 37 -16.31 6.19 -5.42
C PHE A 37 -17.45 6.05 -6.44
N PRO A 38 -18.70 6.46 -6.12
CA PRO A 38 -19.79 6.42 -7.07
C PRO A 38 -19.52 7.35 -8.27
N LEU A 39 -18.88 8.51 -8.06
CA LEU A 39 -18.57 9.44 -9.16
C LEU A 39 -17.62 8.81 -10.19
N LEU A 40 -16.49 8.26 -9.74
CA LEU A 40 -15.51 7.63 -10.63
C LEU A 40 -16.09 6.41 -11.34
N THR A 41 -17.00 5.68 -10.68
CA THR A 41 -17.71 4.55 -11.30
C THR A 41 -18.64 5.04 -12.42
N LEU A 42 -19.42 6.11 -12.20
CA LEU A 42 -20.31 6.67 -13.20
C LEU A 42 -19.57 7.30 -14.38
N LEU A 43 -18.46 7.98 -14.12
CA LEU A 43 -17.61 8.56 -15.16
C LEU A 43 -17.04 7.50 -16.11
N GLU A 44 -16.77 6.29 -15.61
CA GLU A 44 -16.32 5.16 -16.44
C GLU A 44 -17.43 4.64 -17.37
N ILE A 45 -18.69 4.62 -16.91
CA ILE A 45 -19.84 4.12 -17.69
C ILE A 45 -20.16 5.05 -18.86
N GLU A 46 -20.11 6.37 -18.65
CA GLU A 46 -20.43 7.38 -19.68
C GLU A 46 -19.35 7.54 -20.78
N SER A 47 -18.33 6.68 -20.73
CA SER A 47 -17.36 6.25 -21.75
C SER A 47 -16.60 7.24 -22.64
N VAL A 48 -16.93 8.52 -22.87
CA VAL A 48 -16.17 9.28 -23.90
C VAL A 48 -15.87 10.78 -23.66
N LYS A 49 -16.67 11.59 -22.96
CA LYS A 49 -16.57 13.06 -23.12
C LYS A 49 -15.86 13.87 -22.05
N ILE A 50 -15.40 13.31 -20.94
CA ILE A 50 -14.85 14.12 -19.83
C ILE A 50 -13.51 13.63 -19.28
N LYS A 51 -12.55 13.34 -20.17
CA LYS A 51 -11.21 12.86 -19.75
C LYS A 51 -10.50 13.83 -18.79
N SER A 52 -10.58 15.15 -19.02
CA SER A 52 -9.99 16.17 -18.14
C SER A 52 -10.66 16.22 -16.77
N PHE A 53 -11.99 16.07 -16.74
CA PHE A 53 -12.77 16.06 -15.50
C PHE A 53 -12.53 14.79 -14.68
N SER A 54 -12.40 13.63 -15.30
CA SER A 54 -11.97 12.41 -14.61
C SER A 54 -10.57 12.57 -14.00
N VAL A 55 -9.63 13.22 -14.69
CA VAL A 55 -8.29 13.49 -14.14
C VAL A 55 -8.37 14.40 -12.92
N PHE A 56 -9.18 15.46 -12.97
CA PHE A 56 -9.38 16.36 -11.84
C PHE A 56 -9.88 15.62 -10.59
N PHE A 57 -10.91 14.77 -10.72
CA PHE A 57 -11.40 13.98 -9.59
C PHE A 57 -10.45 12.88 -9.14
N ILE A 58 -9.60 12.33 -10.03
CA ILE A 58 -8.52 11.42 -9.62
C ILE A 58 -7.50 12.17 -8.75
N LEU A 59 -7.16 13.42 -9.08
CA LEU A 59 -6.24 14.23 -8.26
C LEU A 59 -6.84 14.52 -6.87
N ILE A 60 -8.11 14.93 -6.81
CA ILE A 60 -8.83 15.10 -5.54
C ILE A 60 -8.81 13.79 -4.75
N PHE A 61 -9.11 12.67 -5.39
CA PHE A 61 -9.10 11.35 -4.77
C PHE A 61 -7.72 11.00 -4.18
N ILE A 62 -6.62 11.27 -4.90
CA ILE A 62 -5.26 11.06 -4.41
C ILE A 62 -4.96 11.91 -3.17
N ILE A 63 -5.37 13.17 -3.16
CA ILE A 63 -5.16 14.07 -2.01
C ILE A 63 -5.95 13.55 -0.81
N LEU A 64 -7.23 13.24 -1.00
CA LEU A 64 -8.11 12.77 0.07
C LEU A 64 -7.65 11.43 0.66
N ILE A 65 -7.18 10.52 -0.18
CA ILE A 65 -6.67 9.23 0.31
C ILE A 65 -5.31 9.36 1.01
N SER A 66 -4.48 10.29 0.57
CA SER A 66 -3.22 10.60 1.25
C SER A 66 -3.48 11.30 2.58
N TYR A 67 -4.48 12.17 2.66
CA TYR A 67 -4.96 12.77 3.93
C TYR A 67 -5.41 11.68 4.91
N LEU A 68 -6.20 10.71 4.44
CA LEU A 68 -6.61 9.57 5.26
C LEU A 68 -5.42 8.77 5.84
N GLY A 69 -4.38 8.54 5.03
CA GLY A 69 -3.17 7.85 5.51
C GLY A 69 -2.32 8.71 6.45
N ALA A 70 -2.32 10.03 6.26
CA ALA A 70 -1.59 10.98 7.09
C ALA A 70 -2.30 11.23 8.43
N SER A 71 -3.61 11.04 8.53
CA SER A 71 -4.40 11.21 9.76
C SER A 71 -4.25 10.08 10.79
N ARG A 72 -3.14 9.35 10.75
CA ARG A 72 -2.78 8.34 11.76
C ARG A 72 -1.99 8.98 12.89
N GLY A 73 -1.95 8.31 14.04
CA GLY A 73 -0.97 8.62 15.09
C GLY A 73 0.47 8.48 14.59
N ILE A 74 1.31 9.46 14.93
CA ILE A 74 2.71 9.55 14.48
C ILE A 74 3.66 9.28 15.65
N PHE A 75 4.74 8.54 15.37
CA PHE A 75 5.80 8.15 16.30
C PHE A 75 5.38 7.23 17.45
N GLU A 76 4.23 6.59 17.32
CA GLU A 76 3.68 5.72 18.36
C GLU A 76 4.32 4.33 18.41
N THR A 77 4.59 3.73 17.24
CA THR A 77 5.28 2.44 17.19
C THR A 77 6.79 2.64 17.10
N PRO A 78 7.65 1.78 17.68
CA PRO A 78 9.13 1.79 17.60
C PRO A 78 9.73 1.46 16.21
N ASN A 79 8.92 1.11 15.20
CA ASN A 79 9.39 0.65 13.88
C ASN A 79 8.92 1.50 12.68
N ASP A 80 8.30 2.64 12.92
CA ASP A 80 7.92 3.65 11.91
C ASP A 80 9.15 4.30 11.26
N ASP A 81 9.26 4.22 9.93
CA ASP A 81 10.32 4.86 9.13
C ASP A 81 10.26 6.39 9.24
N LEU A 82 9.08 6.96 9.46
CA LEU A 82 8.83 8.40 9.40
C LEU A 82 9.76 9.23 10.32
N ALA A 83 10.08 8.71 11.52
CA ALA A 83 10.87 9.44 12.51
C ALA A 83 12.30 9.71 12.04
N ASP A 84 12.96 8.66 11.55
CA ASP A 84 14.35 8.75 11.09
C ASP A 84 14.45 9.68 9.86
N TYR A 85 13.45 9.64 8.98
CA TYR A 85 13.43 10.49 7.79
C TYR A 85 12.98 11.92 8.05
N TYR A 86 12.18 12.15 9.10
CA TYR A 86 11.87 13.51 9.52
C TYR A 86 13.09 14.19 10.15
N LYS A 87 13.91 13.47 10.93
CA LYS A 87 15.24 13.97 11.36
C LYS A 87 16.14 14.31 10.18
N ASN A 88 16.13 13.45 9.17
CA ASN A 88 16.86 13.67 7.93
C ASN A 88 16.45 14.97 7.26
N PHE A 89 15.13 15.18 7.12
CA PHE A 89 14.55 16.42 6.62
C PHE A 89 14.98 17.66 7.43
N ILE A 90 14.94 17.60 8.77
CA ILE A 90 15.37 18.72 9.64
C ILE A 90 16.86 19.03 9.42
N ALA A 91 17.72 18.00 9.35
CA ALA A 91 19.16 18.19 9.14
C ALA A 91 19.46 18.81 7.77
N LEU A 92 18.78 18.34 6.72
CA LEU A 92 18.87 18.89 5.36
C LEU A 92 18.39 20.34 5.29
N SER A 93 17.30 20.66 6.01
CA SER A 93 16.77 22.03 6.11
C SER A 93 17.74 22.99 6.80
N LYS A 94 18.66 22.47 7.63
CA LYS A 94 19.75 23.22 8.26
C LYS A 94 21.04 23.24 7.42
N GLY A 95 21.02 22.68 6.20
CA GLY A 95 22.16 22.65 5.28
C GLY A 95 23.12 21.47 5.45
N ASN A 96 22.80 20.48 6.30
CA ASN A 96 23.66 19.31 6.49
C ASN A 96 23.44 18.28 5.36
N LEU A 97 24.24 18.37 4.29
CA LEU A 97 24.15 17.46 3.14
C LEU A 97 24.60 16.01 3.43
N TYR A 98 25.37 15.77 4.49
CA TYR A 98 25.77 14.40 4.86
C TYR A 98 24.57 13.53 5.21
N ALA A 99 23.47 14.14 5.65
CA ALA A 99 22.21 13.46 5.91
C ALA A 99 21.71 12.69 4.67
N LEU A 100 22.04 13.08 3.43
CA LEU A 100 21.64 12.35 2.22
C LEU A 100 22.12 10.89 2.20
N PHE A 101 23.26 10.60 2.84
CA PHE A 101 23.94 9.29 2.76
C PHE A 101 23.81 8.46 4.03
N GLU A 102 22.94 8.85 4.96
CA GLU A 102 22.78 8.19 6.27
C GLU A 102 22.31 6.73 6.16
N PHE A 103 21.51 6.40 5.15
CA PHE A 103 20.79 5.13 5.06
C PHE A 103 21.43 4.16 4.05
N GLY A 104 21.38 2.86 4.38
CA GLY A 104 21.81 1.78 3.48
C GLY A 104 23.26 1.89 3.01
N PHE A 105 24.17 2.30 3.90
CA PHE A 105 25.58 2.57 3.58
C PHE A 105 25.77 3.60 2.45
N GLY A 106 24.89 4.59 2.38
CA GLY A 106 24.90 5.64 1.35
C GLY A 106 24.26 5.24 0.03
N VAL A 107 23.65 4.06 -0.08
CA VAL A 107 22.91 3.64 -1.29
C VAL A 107 21.43 4.03 -1.23
N GLU A 108 20.82 4.06 -0.04
CA GLU A 108 19.39 4.37 0.14
C GLU A 108 19.13 5.89 0.15
N ILE A 109 19.52 6.57 -0.93
CA ILE A 109 19.44 8.03 -1.07
C ILE A 109 18.08 8.54 -1.56
N GLY A 110 17.19 7.67 -2.02
CA GLY A 110 15.95 8.03 -2.70
C GLY A 110 15.00 8.84 -1.81
N LEU A 111 14.75 8.35 -0.58
CA LEU A 111 13.89 9.06 0.37
C LEU A 111 14.56 10.33 0.93
N PRO A 112 15.84 10.30 1.37
CA PRO A 112 16.58 11.51 1.74
C PRO A 112 16.60 12.58 0.65
N PHE A 113 16.70 12.18 -0.62
CA PHE A 113 16.64 13.11 -1.74
C PHE A 113 15.26 13.77 -1.88
N LEU A 114 14.17 13.03 -1.69
CA LEU A 114 12.83 13.61 -1.65
C LEU A 114 12.66 14.57 -0.46
N SER A 115 13.20 14.21 0.71
CA SER A 115 13.26 15.10 1.88
C SER A 115 14.05 16.37 1.59
N PHE A 116 15.14 16.28 0.84
CA PHE A 116 15.94 17.43 0.42
C PHE A 116 15.18 18.35 -0.54
N LEU A 117 14.46 17.79 -1.51
CA LEU A 117 13.59 18.58 -2.39
C LEU A 117 12.52 19.30 -1.59
N LEU A 118 11.92 18.62 -0.61
CA LEU A 118 10.95 19.26 0.29
C LEU A 118 11.61 20.34 1.16
N SER A 119 12.82 20.14 1.66
CA SER A 119 13.51 21.15 2.49
C SER A 119 13.86 22.42 1.71
N ILE A 120 14.02 22.34 0.39
CA ILE A 120 14.22 23.53 -0.45
C ILE A 120 12.92 24.33 -0.59
N VAL A 121 11.79 23.65 -0.79
CA VAL A 121 10.51 24.30 -1.09
C VAL A 121 9.77 24.72 0.18
N ALA A 122 9.89 23.94 1.24
CA ALA A 122 9.26 24.13 2.54
C ALA A 122 10.26 23.82 3.67
N PRO A 123 11.32 24.63 3.88
CA PRO A 123 12.31 24.41 4.93
C PRO A 123 11.72 24.46 6.35
N TYR A 124 10.59 25.16 6.50
CA TYR A 124 9.81 25.25 7.72
C TYR A 124 8.52 24.43 7.62
N ALA A 125 8.54 23.34 6.85
CA ALA A 125 7.37 22.49 6.69
C ALA A 125 6.79 22.16 8.08
N PRO A 126 5.45 22.21 8.22
CA PRO A 126 4.78 21.89 9.48
C PRO A 126 5.12 20.45 9.95
N PRO A 127 4.68 20.09 11.17
CA PRO A 127 5.01 18.84 11.87
C PRO A 127 4.90 17.55 11.04
N PRO A 128 5.37 16.40 11.58
CA PRO A 128 5.49 15.13 10.86
C PRO A 128 4.28 14.69 10.01
N VAL A 129 3.07 15.15 10.34
CA VAL A 129 1.84 14.90 9.59
C VAL A 129 1.90 15.48 8.17
N PHE A 130 2.31 16.75 8.01
CA PHE A 130 2.43 17.37 6.68
C PHE A 130 3.54 16.71 5.85
N PHE A 131 4.66 16.39 6.50
CA PHE A 131 5.76 15.64 5.87
C PHE A 131 5.29 14.26 5.36
N LEU A 132 4.53 13.53 6.18
CA LEU A 132 3.93 12.25 5.78
C LEU A 132 2.94 12.42 4.62
N LEU A 133 2.06 13.42 4.68
CA LEU A 133 1.10 13.71 3.62
C LEU A 133 1.79 13.91 2.27
N PHE A 134 2.88 14.68 2.23
CA PHE A 134 3.66 14.90 1.01
C PHE A 134 4.16 13.58 0.42
N HIS A 135 4.75 12.70 1.23
CA HIS A 135 5.22 11.41 0.75
C HIS A 135 4.09 10.51 0.27
N LEU A 136 2.95 10.48 0.97
CA LEU A 136 1.79 9.69 0.58
C LEU A 136 1.19 10.17 -0.75
N ILE A 137 1.15 11.49 -1.00
CA ILE A 137 0.70 12.03 -2.30
C ILE A 137 1.58 11.49 -3.43
N ILE A 138 2.91 11.46 -3.26
CA ILE A 138 3.82 10.94 -4.27
C ILE A 138 3.63 9.42 -4.45
N ILE A 139 3.61 8.65 -3.36
CA ILE A 139 3.42 7.18 -3.41
C ILE A 139 2.11 6.84 -4.11
N ASN A 140 1.00 7.46 -3.71
CA ASN A 140 -0.32 7.23 -4.31
C ASN A 140 -0.38 7.66 -5.77
N THR A 141 0.29 8.75 -6.14
CA THR A 141 0.42 9.17 -7.55
C THR A 141 1.19 8.13 -8.37
N LEU A 142 2.34 7.65 -7.87
CA LEU A 142 3.11 6.59 -8.52
C LEU A 142 2.30 5.29 -8.65
N TYR A 143 1.50 4.97 -7.64
CA TYR A 143 0.64 3.79 -7.65
C TYR A 143 -0.48 3.92 -8.69
N VAL A 144 -1.13 5.09 -8.82
CA VAL A 144 -2.11 5.36 -9.89
C VAL A 144 -1.47 5.19 -11.28
N LEU A 145 -0.25 5.71 -11.46
CA LEU A 145 0.50 5.54 -12.72
C LEU A 145 0.81 4.06 -12.99
N PHE A 146 1.16 3.29 -11.96
CA PHE A 146 1.34 1.85 -12.07
C PHE A 146 0.04 1.14 -12.48
N ILE A 147 -1.08 1.44 -11.82
CA ILE A 147 -2.40 0.88 -12.12
C ILE A 147 -2.77 1.16 -13.59
N TYR A 148 -2.51 2.37 -14.07
CA TYR A 148 -2.77 2.71 -15.47
C TYR A 148 -1.90 1.90 -16.43
N LYS A 149 -0.61 1.71 -16.13
CA LYS A 149 0.29 0.84 -16.90
C LYS A 149 -0.18 -0.62 -16.87
N TYR A 150 -0.51 -1.14 -15.69
CA TYR A 150 -1.03 -2.49 -15.48
C TYR A 150 -2.32 -2.73 -16.27
N SER A 151 -3.25 -1.77 -16.26
CA SER A 151 -4.51 -1.84 -17.01
C SER A 151 -4.30 -2.02 -18.51
N LYS A 152 -3.25 -1.40 -19.07
CA LYS A 152 -2.86 -1.56 -20.48
C LYS A 152 -2.21 -2.92 -20.76
N VAL A 153 -1.45 -3.46 -19.81
CA VAL A 153 -0.79 -4.76 -19.97
C VAL A 153 -1.81 -5.90 -19.93
N VAL A 154 -2.82 -5.80 -19.06
CA VAL A 154 -3.84 -6.84 -18.84
C VAL A 154 -5.12 -6.61 -19.66
N ASN A 155 -5.17 -5.56 -20.50
CA ASN A 155 -6.34 -5.18 -21.30
C ASN A 155 -7.62 -5.02 -20.47
N ILE A 156 -7.51 -4.29 -19.37
CA ILE A 156 -8.62 -4.06 -18.45
C ILE A 156 -9.61 -3.06 -19.05
N LYS A 157 -10.88 -3.46 -19.13
CA LYS A 157 -11.97 -2.65 -19.68
C LYS A 157 -12.35 -1.47 -18.78
N TYR A 158 -12.57 -1.71 -17.48
CA TYR A 158 -13.05 -0.71 -16.53
C TYR A 158 -11.91 -0.23 -15.62
N LYS A 159 -11.24 0.85 -16.00
CA LYS A 159 -10.02 1.32 -15.33
C LYS A 159 -10.30 2.04 -14.01
N SER A 160 -11.35 2.86 -13.95
CA SER A 160 -11.74 3.51 -12.70
C SER A 160 -12.18 2.48 -11.66
N LEU A 161 -12.85 1.40 -12.07
CA LEU A 161 -13.22 0.32 -11.17
C LEU A 161 -12.00 -0.42 -10.60
N LEU A 162 -11.01 -0.69 -11.45
CA LEU A 162 -9.73 -1.23 -11.01
C LEU A 162 -9.07 -0.28 -9.99
N LEU A 163 -9.02 1.01 -10.27
CA LEU A 163 -8.47 2.03 -9.37
C LEU A 163 -9.16 1.98 -8.00
N LEU A 164 -10.49 2.04 -7.98
CA LEU A 164 -11.27 1.98 -6.75
C LEU A 164 -11.03 0.68 -5.98
N THR A 165 -10.94 -0.47 -6.66
CA THR A 165 -10.62 -1.75 -6.03
C THR A 165 -9.21 -1.74 -5.44
N CYS A 166 -8.24 -1.15 -6.14
CA CYS A 166 -6.87 -1.02 -5.67
C CYS A 166 -6.78 -0.23 -4.37
N PHE A 167 -7.49 0.90 -4.26
CA PHE A 167 -7.51 1.72 -3.05
C PHE A 167 -8.42 1.16 -1.94
N LEU A 168 -9.46 0.42 -2.30
CA LEU A 168 -10.26 -0.32 -1.32
C LEU A 168 -9.41 -1.35 -0.57
N PHE A 169 -8.47 -2.00 -1.24
CA PHE A 169 -7.59 -3.00 -0.64
C PHE A 169 -6.16 -2.50 -0.38
N LEU A 170 -5.92 -1.19 -0.50
CA LEU A 170 -4.63 -0.61 -0.16
C LEU A 170 -4.37 -0.75 1.34
N GLY A 171 -3.19 -1.24 1.69
CA GLY A 171 -2.71 -1.37 3.06
C GLY A 171 -2.26 -0.03 3.64
N TYR A 172 -3.17 0.93 3.84
CA TYR A 172 -2.88 2.32 4.26
C TYR A 172 -1.89 2.44 5.43
N THR A 173 -2.11 1.65 6.48
CA THR A 173 -1.24 1.69 7.67
C THR A 173 0.16 1.17 7.32
N ALA A 174 0.27 0.10 6.56
CA ALA A 174 1.56 -0.42 6.11
C ALA A 174 2.27 0.58 5.20
N GLU A 175 1.55 1.19 4.25
CA GLU A 175 2.08 2.18 3.33
C GLU A 175 2.70 3.36 4.07
N ALA A 176 1.96 3.91 5.05
CA ALA A 176 2.34 5.09 5.81
C ALA A 176 3.44 4.81 6.86
N ASN A 177 3.59 3.58 7.33
CA ASN A 177 4.62 3.20 8.31
C ASN A 177 5.96 2.83 7.67
N LEU A 178 5.93 2.21 6.49
CA LEU A 178 7.08 1.62 5.83
C LEU A 178 7.38 2.36 4.53
N LEU A 179 7.57 3.69 4.62
CA LEU A 179 7.67 4.58 3.47
C LEU A 179 8.72 4.12 2.45
N ARG A 180 9.91 3.71 2.92
CA ARG A 180 10.96 3.17 2.02
C ARG A 180 10.47 1.98 1.21
N GLN A 181 9.85 1.03 1.89
CA GLN A 181 9.36 -0.20 1.29
C GLN A 181 8.21 0.11 0.34
N SER A 182 7.39 1.11 0.65
CA SER A 182 6.30 1.60 -0.21
C SER A 182 6.80 2.14 -1.54
N TYR A 183 7.77 3.08 -1.52
CA TYR A 183 8.41 3.59 -2.74
C TYR A 183 9.06 2.46 -3.55
N SER A 184 9.90 1.66 -2.88
CA SER A 184 10.61 0.56 -3.52
C SER A 184 9.64 -0.45 -4.16
N SER A 185 8.55 -0.81 -3.48
CA SER A 185 7.55 -1.75 -3.97
C SER A 185 6.90 -1.29 -5.27
N ILE A 186 6.52 -0.01 -5.38
CA ILE A 186 5.90 0.51 -6.60
C ILE A 186 6.87 0.43 -7.79
N PHE A 187 8.14 0.79 -7.59
CA PHE A 187 9.16 0.65 -8.64
C PHE A 187 9.44 -0.81 -8.99
N LEU A 188 9.41 -1.73 -8.01
CA LEU A 188 9.50 -3.16 -8.24
C LEU A 188 8.34 -3.66 -9.13
N LEU A 189 7.12 -3.19 -8.87
CA LEU A 189 5.96 -3.49 -9.70
C LEU A 189 6.13 -2.97 -11.13
N PHE A 190 6.63 -1.74 -11.29
CA PHE A 190 6.97 -1.20 -12.60
C PHE A 190 8.00 -2.08 -13.35
N ALA A 191 8.99 -2.63 -12.64
CA ALA A 191 10.00 -3.53 -13.17
C ALA A 191 9.42 -4.90 -13.58
N LEU A 192 8.62 -5.53 -12.72
CA LEU A 192 7.99 -6.84 -12.94
C LEU A 192 7.09 -6.83 -14.18
N PHE A 193 6.30 -5.76 -14.35
CA PHE A 193 5.37 -5.61 -15.47
C PHE A 193 5.95 -4.85 -16.68
N SER A 194 7.25 -4.55 -16.68
CA SER A 194 7.92 -3.95 -17.83
C SER A 194 8.22 -5.01 -18.91
N LYS A 195 7.86 -4.71 -20.16
CA LYS A 195 8.23 -5.52 -21.33
C LYS A 195 9.68 -5.29 -21.77
N ASN A 196 10.23 -4.10 -21.53
CA ASN A 196 11.57 -3.72 -21.97
C ASN A 196 12.60 -4.00 -20.84
N ASN A 197 13.66 -4.75 -21.16
CA ASN A 197 14.74 -5.07 -20.22
C ASN A 197 15.49 -3.83 -19.71
N LYS A 198 15.70 -2.80 -20.55
CA LYS A 198 16.35 -1.55 -20.11
C LYS A 198 15.50 -0.82 -19.07
N GLN A 199 14.19 -0.71 -19.32
CA GLN A 199 13.25 -0.10 -18.36
C GLN A 199 13.18 -0.91 -17.06
N LYS A 200 13.22 -2.24 -17.15
CA LYS A 200 13.23 -3.12 -15.99
C LYS A 200 14.44 -2.89 -15.10
N VAL A 201 15.64 -2.85 -15.68
CA VAL A 201 16.88 -2.54 -14.94
C VAL A 201 16.80 -1.16 -14.32
N HIS A 202 16.33 -0.15 -15.07
CA HIS A 202 16.17 1.21 -14.56
C HIS A 202 15.25 1.28 -13.33
N TYR A 203 14.09 0.62 -13.37
CA TYR A 203 13.19 0.57 -12.22
C TYR A 203 13.76 -0.19 -11.02
N ILE A 204 14.56 -1.24 -11.23
CA ILE A 204 15.26 -1.94 -10.14
C ILE A 204 16.28 -1.00 -9.50
N ILE A 205 17.07 -0.27 -10.29
CA ILE A 205 18.05 0.70 -9.78
C ILE A 205 17.34 1.77 -8.95
N ILE A 206 16.25 2.35 -9.46
CA ILE A 206 15.47 3.34 -8.69
C ILE A 206 14.94 2.72 -7.40
N SER A 207 14.38 1.51 -7.46
CA SER A 207 13.90 0.80 -6.29
C SER A 207 14.99 0.60 -5.22
N MET A 208 16.23 0.29 -5.62
CA MET A 208 17.36 0.14 -4.71
C MET A 208 17.72 1.44 -3.99
N THR A 209 17.49 2.60 -4.62
CA THR A 209 17.71 3.90 -3.94
C THR A 209 16.74 4.12 -2.78
N PHE A 210 15.59 3.45 -2.75
CA PHE A 210 14.64 3.53 -1.63
C PHE A 210 14.82 2.38 -0.63
N HIS A 211 15.11 1.18 -1.14
CA HIS A 211 15.35 0.02 -0.29
C HIS A 211 16.28 -0.98 -0.97
N LEU A 212 17.47 -1.19 -0.41
CA LEU A 212 18.54 -1.97 -1.06
C LEU A 212 18.13 -3.43 -1.30
N SER A 213 17.39 -4.04 -0.37
CA SER A 213 16.95 -5.44 -0.45
C SER A 213 16.04 -5.73 -1.66
N SER A 214 15.50 -4.68 -2.29
CA SER A 214 14.56 -4.79 -3.39
C SER A 214 15.12 -5.52 -4.61
N ILE A 215 16.44 -5.52 -4.83
CA ILE A 215 17.06 -6.33 -5.88
C ILE A 215 16.82 -7.84 -5.66
N LEU A 216 16.97 -8.32 -4.43
CA LEU A 216 16.72 -9.72 -4.06
C LEU A 216 15.23 -10.05 -4.19
N LEU A 217 14.38 -9.12 -3.73
CA LEU A 217 12.93 -9.25 -3.84
C LEU A 217 12.48 -9.33 -5.30
N TYR A 218 13.06 -8.55 -6.21
CA TYR A 218 12.75 -8.62 -7.63
C TYR A 218 13.00 -10.04 -8.17
N PHE A 219 14.14 -10.65 -7.85
CA PHE A 219 14.45 -12.01 -8.30
C PHE A 219 13.49 -13.04 -7.71
N ALA A 220 13.16 -12.92 -6.42
CA ALA A 220 12.19 -13.80 -5.76
C ALA A 220 10.80 -13.71 -6.42
N PHE A 221 10.26 -12.50 -6.61
CA PHE A 221 8.95 -12.32 -7.22
C PHE A 221 8.94 -12.68 -8.71
N ASN A 222 10.03 -12.42 -9.45
CA ASN A 222 10.15 -12.87 -10.83
C ASN A 222 10.25 -14.40 -10.93
N TYR A 223 10.83 -15.08 -9.94
CA TYR A 223 10.82 -16.55 -9.85
C TYR A 223 9.38 -17.06 -9.66
N ILE A 224 8.64 -16.50 -8.69
CA ILE A 224 7.22 -16.83 -8.45
C ILE A 224 6.39 -16.58 -9.71
N TYR A 225 6.53 -15.43 -10.37
CA TYR A 225 5.78 -15.09 -11.58
C TYR A 225 5.98 -16.08 -12.75
N ARG A 226 7.15 -16.72 -12.80
CA ARG A 226 7.55 -17.69 -13.83
C ARG A 226 7.53 -19.13 -13.32
N ILE A 227 6.80 -19.38 -12.24
CA ILE A 227 6.73 -20.71 -11.63
C ILE A 227 5.97 -21.69 -12.51
N ASN A 228 6.41 -22.94 -12.45
CA ASN A 228 5.76 -24.12 -13.02
C ASN A 228 5.89 -25.26 -12.00
N LEU A 229 5.32 -26.42 -12.28
CA LEU A 229 5.33 -27.54 -11.34
C LEU A 229 6.75 -27.92 -10.89
N LYS A 230 7.71 -28.04 -11.82
CA LYS A 230 9.11 -28.36 -11.49
C LYS A 230 9.73 -27.34 -10.53
N LYS A 231 9.58 -26.04 -10.81
CA LYS A 231 10.07 -24.96 -9.96
C LYS A 231 9.37 -24.91 -8.61
N LEU A 232 8.09 -25.24 -8.55
CA LEU A 232 7.33 -25.35 -7.31
C LEU A 232 7.87 -26.49 -6.44
N LEU A 233 8.10 -27.67 -7.02
CA LEU A 233 8.69 -28.81 -6.30
C LEU A 233 10.09 -28.48 -5.77
N ILE A 234 10.92 -27.79 -6.56
CA ILE A 234 12.23 -27.30 -6.10
C ILE A 234 12.06 -26.32 -4.94
N LEU A 235 11.13 -25.37 -5.02
CA LEU A 235 10.86 -24.42 -3.95
C LEU A 235 10.41 -25.13 -2.66
N LEU A 236 9.51 -26.12 -2.76
CA LEU A 236 9.04 -26.91 -1.62
C LEU A 236 10.18 -27.68 -0.97
N ALA A 237 11.02 -28.37 -1.77
CA ALA A 237 12.17 -29.10 -1.27
C ALA A 237 13.19 -28.16 -0.60
N ALA A 238 13.53 -27.02 -1.25
CA ALA A 238 14.44 -26.03 -0.70
C ALA A 238 13.89 -25.40 0.60
N SER A 239 12.59 -25.12 0.65
CA SER A 239 11.90 -24.59 1.83
C SER A 239 11.97 -25.57 3.00
N LEU A 240 11.70 -26.85 2.75
CA LEU A 240 11.79 -27.91 3.75
C LEU A 240 13.23 -28.08 4.26
N LEU A 241 14.21 -28.14 3.37
CA LEU A 241 15.63 -28.22 3.74
C LEU A 241 16.08 -27.00 4.55
N THR A 242 15.62 -25.81 4.19
CA THR A 242 15.91 -24.57 4.92
C THR A 242 15.30 -24.62 6.33
N ALA A 243 14.04 -25.06 6.44
CA ALA A 243 13.37 -25.21 7.73
C ALA A 243 14.08 -26.24 8.63
N ILE A 244 14.46 -27.40 8.08
CA ILE A 244 15.23 -28.42 8.81
C ILE A 244 16.58 -27.86 9.23
N PHE A 245 17.32 -27.21 8.33
CA PHE A 245 18.61 -26.62 8.64
C PHE A 245 18.51 -25.57 9.75
N PHE A 246 17.51 -24.69 9.65
CA PHE A 246 17.27 -23.69 10.67
C PHE A 246 16.92 -24.33 12.02
N ALA A 247 15.97 -25.25 12.06
CA ALA A 247 15.53 -25.91 13.28
C ALA A 247 16.62 -26.76 13.95
N SER A 248 17.44 -27.46 13.16
CA SER A 248 18.45 -28.38 13.68
C SER A 248 19.79 -27.73 14.01
N PHE A 249 20.18 -26.66 13.30
CA PHE A 249 21.51 -26.05 13.47
C PHE A 249 21.45 -24.62 13.98
N ILE A 250 20.56 -23.79 13.46
CA ILE A 250 20.54 -22.36 13.80
C ILE A 250 19.79 -22.12 15.10
N LEU A 251 18.57 -22.64 15.22
CA LEU A 251 17.71 -22.44 16.38
C LEU A 251 18.37 -22.86 17.71
N PRO A 252 19.07 -24.01 17.82
CA PRO A 252 19.74 -24.39 19.07
C PRO A 252 20.86 -23.42 19.46
N ILE A 253 21.58 -22.87 18.48
CA ILE A 253 22.59 -21.84 18.72
C ILE A 253 21.91 -20.57 19.22
N LEU A 254 20.86 -20.11 18.54
CA LEU A 254 20.16 -18.88 18.91
C LEU A 254 19.57 -18.93 20.32
N VAL A 255 19.01 -20.07 20.72
CA VAL A 255 18.47 -20.30 22.08
C VAL A 255 19.57 -20.20 23.16
N GLN A 256 20.82 -20.54 22.84
CA GLN A 256 21.94 -20.39 23.78
C GLN A 256 22.42 -18.94 23.94
N TYR A 257 22.04 -18.04 23.03
CA TYR A 257 22.41 -16.62 23.06
C TYR A 257 21.16 -15.71 23.09
N PRO A 258 20.38 -15.73 24.19
CA PRO A 258 19.12 -14.97 24.32
C PRO A 258 19.32 -13.46 24.20
N GLN A 259 20.54 -12.98 24.46
CA GLN A 259 20.97 -11.58 24.32
C GLN A 259 20.85 -11.04 22.88
N ILE A 260 20.70 -11.89 21.85
CA ILE A 260 20.63 -11.49 20.43
C ILE A 260 19.26 -10.86 20.07
N LYS A 261 18.38 -10.55 21.04
CA LYS A 261 17.00 -10.03 20.82
C LYS A 261 16.12 -10.98 19.99
N ILE A 262 16.48 -12.25 19.90
CA ILE A 262 15.71 -13.25 19.15
C ILE A 262 14.66 -13.92 20.05
N ASP A 263 14.80 -13.85 21.38
CA ASP A 263 13.80 -14.38 22.32
C ASP A 263 12.39 -13.80 22.11
N ALA A 264 12.27 -12.51 21.74
CA ALA A 264 10.99 -11.90 21.40
C ALA A 264 10.35 -12.48 20.11
N TYR A 265 11.17 -13.05 19.22
CA TYR A 265 10.75 -13.68 17.97
C TYR A 265 10.55 -15.20 18.09
N ILE A 266 11.22 -15.86 19.05
CA ILE A 266 11.11 -17.32 19.32
C ILE A 266 10.00 -17.62 20.33
N ASN A 267 9.91 -16.85 21.42
CA ASN A 267 8.99 -17.11 22.54
C ASN A 267 7.71 -16.26 22.46
N GLY A 268 7.45 -15.65 21.29
CA GLY A 268 6.46 -14.61 21.03
C GLY A 268 5.30 -14.62 22.03
N ASP A 269 5.19 -13.54 22.81
CA ASP A 269 4.12 -13.33 23.79
C ASP A 269 2.80 -13.83 23.22
N GLY A 270 2.30 -14.95 23.77
CA GLY A 270 1.25 -15.80 23.19
C GLY A 270 0.43 -15.12 22.09
N VAL A 271 0.86 -15.31 20.83
CA VAL A 271 0.31 -14.54 19.71
C VAL A 271 -1.18 -14.89 19.59
N ASN A 272 -2.04 -13.97 19.99
CA ASN A 272 -3.49 -14.12 19.91
C ASN A 272 -3.86 -14.45 18.45
N ILE A 273 -4.71 -15.46 18.25
CA ILE A 273 -5.24 -15.86 16.94
C ILE A 273 -5.79 -14.65 16.18
N GLU A 274 -6.41 -13.69 16.87
CA GLU A 274 -6.90 -12.45 16.27
C GLU A 274 -5.79 -11.62 15.61
N THR A 275 -4.59 -11.62 16.20
CA THR A 275 -3.42 -10.92 15.65
C THR A 275 -2.94 -11.63 14.38
N ILE A 276 -2.86 -12.96 14.39
CA ILE A 276 -2.49 -13.76 13.20
C ILE A 276 -3.51 -13.56 12.07
N LEU A 277 -4.80 -13.61 12.38
CA LEU A 277 -5.87 -13.38 11.41
C LEU A 277 -5.80 -11.96 10.83
N SER A 278 -5.54 -10.95 11.66
CA SER A 278 -5.41 -9.56 11.22
C SER A 278 -4.21 -9.35 10.29
N ILE A 279 -3.09 -10.02 10.57
CA ILE A 279 -1.84 -9.94 9.82
C ILE A 279 -1.93 -10.62 8.45
N TYR A 280 -2.63 -11.77 8.38
CA TYR A 280 -2.69 -12.60 7.17
C TYR A 280 -4.06 -12.63 6.49
N LYS A 281 -4.98 -11.71 6.85
CA LYS A 281 -6.33 -11.65 6.28
C LYS A 281 -6.34 -11.63 4.75
N GLU A 282 -5.36 -10.99 4.12
CA GLU A 282 -5.24 -10.94 2.66
C GLU A 282 -5.02 -12.33 2.06
N PHE A 283 -4.24 -13.20 2.72
CA PHE A 283 -4.10 -14.61 2.33
C PHE A 283 -5.40 -15.37 2.50
N ILE A 284 -6.07 -15.17 3.63
CA ILE A 284 -7.34 -15.84 3.96
C ILE A 284 -8.43 -15.47 2.97
N ILE A 285 -8.38 -14.28 2.37
CA ILE A 285 -9.33 -13.87 1.33
C ILE A 285 -8.90 -14.40 -0.05
N ILE A 286 -7.65 -14.17 -0.45
CA ILE A 286 -7.19 -14.52 -1.80
C ILE A 286 -7.19 -16.03 -2.03
N PHE A 287 -6.80 -16.83 -1.03
CA PHE A 287 -6.57 -18.25 -1.22
C PHE A 287 -7.87 -19.04 -1.49
N PRO A 288 -8.94 -18.96 -0.67
CA PRO A 288 -10.18 -19.68 -0.92
C PRO A 288 -10.88 -19.24 -2.21
N ILE A 289 -10.85 -17.94 -2.51
CA ILE A 289 -11.46 -17.41 -3.75
C ILE A 289 -10.72 -17.95 -4.97
N SER A 290 -9.39 -17.96 -4.94
CA SER A 290 -8.58 -18.51 -6.03
C SER A 290 -8.82 -20.01 -6.18
N LEU A 291 -8.87 -20.77 -5.08
CA LEU A 291 -9.18 -22.19 -5.10
C LEU A 291 -10.56 -22.48 -5.69
N PHE A 292 -11.59 -21.75 -5.27
CA PHE A 292 -12.93 -21.85 -5.84
C PHE A 292 -12.92 -21.61 -7.34
N LEU A 293 -12.29 -20.52 -7.80
CA LEU A 293 -12.17 -20.21 -9.22
C LEU A 293 -11.39 -21.26 -10.01
N PHE A 294 -10.41 -21.91 -9.38
CA PHE A 294 -9.69 -23.02 -9.99
C PHE A 294 -10.61 -24.23 -10.16
N ILE A 295 -11.38 -24.60 -9.12
CA ILE A 295 -12.35 -25.71 -9.16
C ILE A 295 -13.39 -25.50 -10.28
N ILE A 296 -13.88 -24.28 -10.46
CA ILE A 296 -14.83 -23.95 -11.54
C ILE A 296 -14.16 -23.62 -12.89
N ASN A 297 -12.87 -23.95 -13.06
CA ASN A 297 -12.08 -23.79 -14.28
C ASN A 297 -12.08 -22.35 -14.84
N LYS A 298 -12.01 -21.34 -13.97
CA LYS A 298 -11.89 -19.91 -14.35
C LYS A 298 -10.47 -19.37 -14.26
N ILE A 299 -9.56 -20.07 -13.58
CA ILE A 299 -8.14 -19.72 -13.52
C ILE A 299 -7.27 -20.92 -13.88
N ASP A 300 -6.13 -20.66 -14.51
CA ASP A 300 -5.18 -21.69 -14.87
C ASP A 300 -4.44 -22.22 -13.64
N ILE A 301 -4.02 -23.48 -13.70
CA ILE A 301 -3.20 -24.13 -12.66
C ILE A 301 -1.93 -23.32 -12.30
N LYS A 302 -1.39 -22.56 -13.25
CA LYS A 302 -0.23 -21.69 -13.02
C LYS A 302 -0.49 -20.69 -11.88
N TYR A 303 -1.70 -20.13 -11.78
CA TYR A 303 -2.04 -19.20 -10.70
C TYR A 303 -2.07 -19.90 -9.33
N MET A 304 -2.50 -21.16 -9.30
CA MET A 304 -2.43 -21.98 -8.08
C MET A 304 -0.98 -22.25 -7.68
N TYR A 305 -0.10 -22.53 -8.64
CA TYR A 305 1.33 -22.68 -8.33
C TYR A 305 1.94 -21.39 -7.77
N MET A 306 1.57 -20.22 -8.30
CA MET A 306 2.02 -18.93 -7.78
C MET A 306 1.53 -18.69 -6.34
N LEU A 307 0.26 -19.00 -6.09
CA LEU A 307 -0.38 -18.86 -4.78
C LEU A 307 0.26 -19.78 -3.73
N VAL A 308 0.45 -21.06 -4.05
CA VAL A 308 1.13 -22.02 -3.16
C VAL A 308 2.56 -21.60 -2.90
N ALA A 309 3.30 -21.16 -3.93
CA ALA A 309 4.66 -20.68 -3.75
C ALA A 309 4.74 -19.45 -2.85
N TRP A 310 3.84 -18.50 -3.03
CA TRP A 310 3.75 -17.32 -2.17
C TRP A 310 3.42 -17.68 -0.72
N PHE A 311 2.49 -18.61 -0.51
CA PHE A 311 2.15 -19.12 0.82
C PHE A 311 3.35 -19.81 1.48
N VAL A 312 4.03 -20.72 0.79
CA VAL A 312 5.20 -21.44 1.30
C VAL A 312 6.32 -20.47 1.69
N ILE A 313 6.62 -19.48 0.83
CA ILE A 313 7.63 -18.45 1.14
C ILE A 313 7.25 -17.69 2.40
N THR A 314 5.97 -17.32 2.53
CA THR A 314 5.47 -16.58 3.70
C THR A 314 5.61 -17.41 4.98
N CYS A 315 5.18 -18.67 4.97
CA CYS A 315 5.29 -19.56 6.12
C CYS A 315 6.75 -19.80 6.53
N ILE A 316 7.64 -20.01 5.56
CA ILE A 316 9.07 -20.24 5.85
C ILE A 316 9.69 -18.98 6.42
N LEU A 317 9.42 -17.81 5.84
CA LEU A 317 9.94 -16.56 6.36
C LEU A 317 9.48 -16.31 7.79
N GLU A 318 8.19 -16.52 8.07
CA GLU A 318 7.65 -16.37 9.41
C GLU A 318 8.23 -17.37 10.40
N PHE A 319 8.45 -18.62 9.97
CA PHE A 319 9.11 -19.64 10.76
C PHE A 319 10.57 -19.29 11.09
N LEU A 320 11.29 -18.71 10.13
CA LEU A 320 12.67 -18.29 10.32
C LEU A 320 12.77 -17.07 11.25
N MET A 321 11.87 -16.10 11.08
CA MET A 321 11.85 -14.90 11.90
C MET A 321 10.46 -14.24 11.85
N SER A 322 9.80 -14.12 12.99
CA SER A 322 8.45 -13.56 13.03
C SER A 322 8.41 -12.11 12.51
N GLY A 323 7.39 -11.79 11.72
CA GLY A 323 7.16 -10.46 11.13
C GLY A 323 8.04 -10.11 9.93
N ILE A 324 9.06 -10.90 9.59
CA ILE A 324 9.87 -10.66 8.39
C ILE A 324 9.05 -10.87 7.11
N SER A 325 8.12 -11.83 7.18
CA SER A 325 7.23 -12.18 6.08
C SER A 325 6.41 -10.97 5.64
N LEU A 326 5.97 -10.12 6.56
CA LEU A 326 5.20 -8.90 6.28
C LEU A 326 6.02 -7.85 5.53
N ARG A 327 7.27 -7.65 5.94
CA ARG A 327 8.18 -6.69 5.29
C ARG A 327 8.55 -7.16 3.88
N ILE A 328 8.85 -8.45 3.72
CA ILE A 328 9.19 -9.03 2.42
C ILE A 328 7.98 -9.02 1.46
N ASN A 329 6.79 -9.33 1.98
CA ASN A 329 5.55 -9.33 1.21
C ASN A 329 4.87 -7.97 1.10
N HIS A 330 5.50 -6.87 1.58
CA HIS A 330 4.91 -5.53 1.57
C HIS A 330 4.36 -5.14 0.20
N MET A 331 5.11 -5.43 -0.88
CA MET A 331 4.65 -5.17 -2.25
C MET A 331 3.32 -5.88 -2.57
N ILE A 332 3.17 -7.14 -2.14
CA ILE A 332 1.97 -7.91 -2.44
C ILE A 332 0.80 -7.45 -1.58
N ILE A 333 1.00 -7.44 -0.25
CA ILE A 333 -0.03 -7.15 0.74
C ILE A 333 -0.55 -5.71 0.59
N THR A 334 0.34 -4.75 0.37
CA THR A 334 -0.03 -3.34 0.28
C THR A 334 -0.60 -2.98 -1.10
N PHE A 335 0.02 -3.44 -2.20
CA PHE A 335 -0.28 -2.92 -3.55
C PHE A 335 -0.86 -3.93 -4.56
N LEU A 336 -0.76 -5.25 -4.34
CA LEU A 336 -1.27 -6.23 -5.34
C LEU A 336 -2.58 -6.89 -4.98
N VAL A 337 -3.03 -6.83 -3.73
CA VAL A 337 -4.32 -7.43 -3.31
C VAL A 337 -5.47 -6.91 -4.17
N GLY A 338 -5.61 -5.59 -4.30
CA GLY A 338 -6.67 -4.99 -5.11
C GLY A 338 -6.63 -5.38 -6.60
N PRO A 339 -5.49 -5.24 -7.31
CA PRO A 339 -5.35 -5.73 -8.69
C PRO A 339 -5.67 -7.23 -8.86
N ILE A 340 -5.24 -8.07 -7.92
CA ILE A 340 -5.50 -9.52 -7.93
C ILE A 340 -6.99 -9.79 -7.80
N LEU A 341 -7.63 -9.22 -6.77
CA LEU A 341 -9.07 -9.38 -6.53
C LEU A 341 -9.89 -8.84 -7.70
N TYR A 342 -9.55 -7.67 -8.24
CA TYR A 342 -10.22 -7.13 -9.43
C TYR A 342 -10.17 -8.12 -10.61
N THR A 343 -8.99 -8.68 -10.89
CA THR A 343 -8.81 -9.62 -12.00
C THR A 343 -9.58 -10.93 -11.76
N ILE A 344 -9.64 -11.39 -10.51
CA ILE A 344 -10.42 -12.54 -10.08
C ILE A 344 -11.93 -12.30 -10.30
N PHE A 345 -12.47 -11.19 -9.81
CA PHE A 345 -13.90 -10.90 -9.87
C PHE A 345 -14.40 -10.56 -11.27
N THR A 346 -13.55 -9.95 -12.12
CA THR A 346 -13.92 -9.63 -13.50
C THR A 346 -13.95 -10.84 -14.43
N LYS A 347 -13.35 -11.97 -14.06
CA LYS A 347 -13.47 -13.24 -14.80
C LYS A 347 -14.86 -13.86 -14.74
N LEU A 348 -15.70 -13.40 -13.81
CA LEU A 348 -17.07 -13.84 -13.63
C LEU A 348 -18.02 -12.81 -14.30
N LYS A 349 -18.58 -13.18 -15.46
CA LYS A 349 -19.31 -12.28 -16.38
C LYS A 349 -20.43 -11.43 -15.76
N ASN A 350 -21.08 -11.88 -14.68
CA ASN A 350 -22.19 -11.16 -14.03
C ASN A 350 -21.85 -10.59 -12.65
N THR A 351 -20.77 -11.05 -12.00
CA THR A 351 -20.38 -10.58 -10.67
C THR A 351 -19.54 -9.32 -10.74
N ALA A 352 -18.94 -8.97 -11.88
CA ALA A 352 -18.15 -7.75 -12.01
C ALA A 352 -18.97 -6.48 -11.70
N ILE A 353 -20.23 -6.46 -12.14
CA ILE A 353 -21.17 -5.35 -11.90
C ILE A 353 -21.63 -5.37 -10.44
N VAL A 354 -22.05 -6.52 -9.90
CA VAL A 354 -22.44 -6.63 -8.47
C VAL A 354 -21.27 -6.29 -7.55
N PHE A 355 -20.07 -6.73 -7.89
CA PHE A 355 -18.85 -6.42 -7.17
C PHE A 355 -18.56 -4.92 -7.19
N ALA A 356 -18.69 -4.28 -8.36
CA ALA A 356 -18.48 -2.85 -8.53
C ALA A 356 -19.46 -1.96 -7.79
N PHE A 357 -20.75 -2.27 -7.89
CA PHE A 357 -21.82 -1.37 -7.44
C PHE A 357 -22.36 -1.70 -6.05
N VAL A 358 -22.12 -2.91 -5.53
CA VAL A 358 -22.65 -3.36 -4.24
C VAL A 358 -21.51 -3.69 -3.28
N ILE A 359 -20.61 -4.58 -3.69
CA ILE A 359 -19.59 -5.11 -2.77
C ILE A 359 -18.53 -4.06 -2.46
N ILE A 360 -18.01 -3.34 -3.46
CA ILE A 360 -16.98 -2.31 -3.24
C ILE A 360 -17.47 -1.20 -2.30
N PRO A 361 -18.65 -0.57 -2.52
CA PRO A 361 -19.17 0.42 -1.58
C PRO A 361 -19.39 -0.13 -0.18
N LEU A 362 -19.93 -1.35 -0.06
CA LEU A 362 -20.18 -1.97 1.25
C LEU A 362 -18.89 -2.29 2.01
N ILE A 363 -17.89 -2.87 1.35
CA ILE A 363 -16.57 -3.11 1.94
C ILE A 363 -15.91 -1.77 2.28
N PHE A 364 -16.11 -0.72 1.48
CA PHE A 364 -15.54 0.60 1.78
C PHE A 364 -16.15 1.21 3.05
N ILE A 365 -17.47 1.12 3.21
CA ILE A 365 -18.15 1.53 4.45
C ILE A 365 -17.64 0.71 5.63
N LEU A 366 -17.52 -0.61 5.50
CA LEU A 366 -16.95 -1.47 6.54
C LEU A 366 -15.50 -1.13 6.87
N LYS A 367 -14.71 -0.76 5.85
CA LYS A 367 -13.31 -0.34 6.01
C LYS A 367 -13.22 0.99 6.76
N ILE A 368 -14.07 1.96 6.43
CA ILE A 368 -14.20 3.21 7.19
C ILE A 368 -14.62 2.91 8.63
N TYR A 369 -15.67 2.12 8.84
CA TYR A 369 -16.13 1.74 10.17
C TYR A 369 -15.03 1.04 10.99
N SER A 370 -14.24 0.19 10.34
CA SER A 370 -13.08 -0.46 10.96
C SER A 370 -12.00 0.54 11.35
N PHE A 371 -11.83 1.65 10.62
CA PHE A 371 -10.90 2.72 10.99
C PHE A 371 -11.43 3.55 12.16
N VAL A 372 -12.70 3.94 12.10
CA VAL A 372 -13.40 4.68 13.16
C VAL A 372 -13.32 3.99 14.52
N ASN A 373 -13.55 2.68 14.54
CA ASN A 373 -13.59 1.92 15.80
C ASN A 373 -12.24 1.30 16.15
N ASN A 374 -11.19 1.62 15.42
CA ASN A 374 -9.87 1.12 15.71
C ASN A 374 -9.33 1.83 16.96
N LYS A 375 -9.21 1.09 18.07
CA LYS A 375 -8.61 1.61 19.31
C LYS A 375 -7.09 1.47 19.34
N ASN A 376 -6.49 0.91 18.28
CA ASN A 376 -5.04 0.78 18.20
C ASN A 376 -4.39 2.15 17.98
N GLU A 377 -3.15 2.29 18.43
CA GLU A 377 -2.39 3.54 18.34
C GLU A 377 -2.37 4.06 16.89
N MET A 378 -2.08 3.19 15.91
CA MET A 378 -2.08 3.56 14.48
C MET A 378 -3.46 3.56 13.79
N ALA A 379 -4.51 3.92 14.54
CA ALA A 379 -5.82 4.17 13.96
C ALA A 379 -5.72 5.32 12.93
N LEU A 380 -6.29 5.09 11.74
CA LEU A 380 -6.57 6.19 10.81
C LEU A 380 -7.75 6.98 11.39
N PHE A 381 -7.91 8.26 11.05
CA PHE A 381 -8.89 9.17 11.66
C PHE A 381 -8.58 9.49 13.14
N SER A 382 -7.31 9.67 13.48
CA SER A 382 -6.94 10.08 14.85
C SER A 382 -7.39 11.50 15.19
N ASP A 383 -7.80 12.30 14.21
CA ASP A 383 -8.44 13.61 14.40
C ASP A 383 -9.83 13.51 15.05
N GLY A 384 -10.45 12.33 15.05
CA GLY A 384 -11.76 12.06 15.67
C GLY A 384 -12.95 12.78 15.02
N ASN A 385 -12.71 13.59 13.98
CA ASN A 385 -13.68 14.52 13.40
C ASN A 385 -14.03 14.13 11.96
N TYR A 386 -15.28 13.76 11.74
CA TYR A 386 -15.79 13.44 10.39
C TYR A 386 -16.27 14.66 9.63
N PHE A 387 -16.62 15.71 10.35
CA PHE A 387 -17.17 16.95 9.83
C PHE A 387 -16.66 18.10 10.69
N TYR A 388 -16.22 19.15 10.02
CA TYR A 388 -15.66 20.35 10.62
C TYR A 388 -16.65 21.49 10.47
N SER A 389 -16.78 22.28 11.53
CA SER A 389 -17.70 23.42 11.55
C SER A 389 -17.18 24.59 10.72
N THR A 390 -15.86 24.70 10.59
CA THR A 390 -15.20 25.74 9.82
C THR A 390 -14.56 25.17 8.54
N PRO A 391 -14.63 25.89 7.40
CA PRO A 391 -14.00 25.44 6.16
C PRO A 391 -12.49 25.24 6.33
N PHE A 392 -12.00 24.07 5.93
CA PHE A 392 -10.60 23.64 5.93
C PHE A 392 -9.93 23.51 7.30
N GLU A 393 -10.70 23.43 8.38
CA GLU A 393 -10.19 23.22 9.75
C GLU A 393 -9.30 21.96 9.88
N TYR A 394 -9.58 20.93 9.09
CA TYR A 394 -8.75 19.71 9.02
C TYR A 394 -7.33 19.94 8.48
N VAL A 395 -7.08 21.07 7.82
CA VAL A 395 -5.72 21.46 7.41
C VAL A 395 -4.91 21.87 8.63
N ASP A 396 -5.53 22.47 9.64
CA ASP A 396 -4.82 22.84 10.87
C ASP A 396 -4.29 21.59 11.57
N PHE A 397 -5.03 20.48 11.53
CA PHE A 397 -4.56 19.18 12.04
C PHE A 397 -3.25 18.73 11.36
N LEU A 398 -3.08 18.96 10.05
CA LEU A 398 -1.82 18.64 9.35
C LEU A 398 -0.64 19.48 9.85
N THR A 399 -0.92 20.62 10.47
CA THR A 399 0.09 21.53 11.02
C THR A 399 0.30 21.36 12.52
N GLN A 400 -0.44 20.47 13.18
CA GLN A 400 -0.28 20.19 14.60
C GLN A 400 0.82 19.16 14.84
N ASP A 401 1.62 19.40 15.88
CA ASP A 401 2.57 18.41 16.37
C ASP A 401 1.83 17.44 17.29
N ILE A 402 1.27 16.40 16.68
CA ILE A 402 0.55 15.32 17.37
C ILE A 402 1.50 14.19 17.81
N SER A 403 2.81 14.45 17.91
CA SER A 403 3.77 13.41 18.27
C SER A 403 3.55 12.90 19.70
N ASN A 404 3.13 11.65 19.81
CA ASN A 404 3.25 10.90 21.04
C ASN A 404 4.70 10.43 21.13
N ASN A 405 5.59 11.27 21.65
CA ASN A 405 7.03 11.00 21.71
C ASN A 405 7.35 9.93 22.77
N LYS A 406 6.90 8.69 22.54
CA LYS A 406 7.11 7.51 23.39
C LYS A 406 8.46 6.82 23.11
N ARG A 407 9.33 7.41 22.28
CA ARG A 407 10.58 6.81 21.82
C ARG A 407 11.81 7.63 22.16
N ASP A 408 12.89 6.92 22.45
CA ASP A 408 14.24 7.43 22.23
C ASP A 408 14.56 7.40 20.74
N TRP A 409 14.81 8.57 20.16
CA TRP A 409 15.12 8.65 18.75
C TRP A 409 16.51 8.08 18.52
N LYS A 410 16.67 7.30 17.44
CA LYS A 410 18.00 6.83 17.04
C LYS A 410 18.90 8.03 16.78
N ARG A 411 20.10 8.05 17.38
CA ARG A 411 21.16 8.98 16.99
C ARG A 411 21.63 8.62 15.59
N LEU A 412 21.60 9.59 14.69
CA LEU A 412 22.04 9.42 13.31
C LEU A 412 23.53 9.73 13.21
N ASN A 413 24.25 9.13 12.24
CA ASN A 413 25.72 9.24 12.21
C ASN A 413 26.24 10.66 11.94
N TYR A 414 25.37 11.53 11.43
CA TYR A 414 25.66 12.94 11.16
C TYR A 414 25.29 13.89 12.31
N GLU A 415 24.65 13.38 13.38
CA GLU A 415 24.41 14.10 14.65
C GLU A 415 25.62 13.94 15.58
#